data_AF-A0A3D5Z1D4-F1
#
_entry.id   AF-A0A3D5Z1D4-F1
#
_cell.length_a   1.000
_cell.length_b   1.000
_cell.length_c   1.000
_cell.angle_alpha   90.00
_cell.angle_beta   90.00
_cell.angle_gamma   90.00
#
_symmetry.space_group_name_H-M   'P 1'
#
loop_
_entity.id
_entity.type
_entity.pdbx_description
1 polymer ?
#
loop_
_entity_poly.entity_id
_entity_poly.type
_entity_poly.pdbx_seq_one_letter_code
_entity_poly.pdbx_strand_id
1 'polypeptide(L)'
;MTRLISLFGGTITDTEIQVVKENQVIIGYGAGMNQYRLVVYKVEHSKNGFIYHLINLDTKEFTRTEIISPLSKKFGIGKYFDDVNPEFIDAFEVVILQQEVEAKARAKAESDNREQQRREEIKAIGRERLKEIIPANAQAVIIACEREDRSDPYSDYFSASTTRTVILGFSTHPKNNFQEMRTLAGNFAETAYLKEKNEEYENRENYTGGHGYYLGESKYHGWIIKKAQIYDRSRFIEDYAYIAGKEENICVSKVSAVPTDTTAQSLTGDFILVDYSEKSVAVFGDTKAIKEQLAALGGRFNKYLTQNGQKCAGWVFPKSKEPELRQLINLDQQ
;
A
#
# COMPACT_ATOMS: atom_id res chain seq x y z
N MET A 1 23.57 -38.34 -5.84
CA MET A 1 24.26 -38.10 -7.12
C MET A 1 25.65 -37.63 -6.78
N THR A 2 26.68 -38.31 -7.27
CA THR A 2 28.07 -38.21 -6.78
C THR A 2 28.97 -37.34 -7.67
N ARG A 3 28.49 -36.98 -8.87
CA ARG A 3 29.26 -36.18 -9.82
C ARG A 3 28.42 -35.02 -10.33
N LEU A 4 28.90 -33.81 -10.07
CA LEU A 4 28.32 -32.56 -10.55
C LEU A 4 29.04 -32.15 -11.83
N ILE A 5 28.27 -31.83 -12.87
CA ILE A 5 28.80 -31.41 -14.16
C ILE A 5 28.52 -29.92 -14.33
N SER A 6 29.57 -29.12 -14.55
CA SER A 6 29.42 -27.72 -14.91
C SER A 6 28.91 -27.57 -16.35
N LEU A 7 27.75 -26.94 -16.53
CA LEU A 7 27.14 -26.72 -17.84
C LEU A 7 27.92 -25.73 -18.72
N PHE A 8 28.74 -24.87 -18.12
CA PHE A 8 29.48 -23.82 -18.83
C PHE A 8 30.97 -24.14 -19.00
N GLY A 9 31.56 -24.89 -18.06
CA GLY A 9 32.99 -25.21 -18.08
C GLY A 9 33.33 -26.64 -18.50
N GLY A 10 32.34 -27.52 -18.65
CA GLY A 10 32.56 -28.94 -18.96
C GLY A 10 33.31 -29.73 -17.87
N THR A 11 33.57 -29.12 -16.71
CA THR A 11 34.29 -29.73 -15.60
C THR A 11 33.37 -30.64 -14.79
N ILE A 12 33.87 -31.83 -14.43
CA ILE A 12 33.20 -32.78 -13.55
C ILE A 12 33.80 -32.63 -12.15
N THR A 13 32.97 -32.34 -11.16
CA THR A 13 33.34 -32.35 -9.74
C THR A 13 32.79 -33.62 -9.12
N ASP A 14 33.68 -34.46 -8.57
CA ASP A 14 33.29 -35.65 -7.82
C ASP A 14 33.11 -35.26 -6.35
N THR A 15 31.87 -35.24 -5.87
CA THR A 15 31.53 -34.80 -4.51
C THR A 15 31.85 -35.86 -3.46
N GLU A 16 32.16 -37.10 -3.84
CA GLU A 16 32.62 -38.13 -2.90
C GLU A 16 34.11 -38.04 -2.59
N ILE A 17 34.84 -37.14 -3.26
CA ILE A 17 36.26 -36.91 -2.99
C ILE A 17 36.40 -35.65 -2.15
N GLN A 18 36.97 -35.80 -0.95
CA GLN A 18 37.34 -34.64 -0.14
C GLN A 18 38.54 -33.92 -0.77
N VAL A 19 38.38 -32.63 -1.09
CA VAL A 19 39.42 -31.82 -1.75
C VAL A 19 40.07 -30.80 -0.82
N VAL A 20 39.40 -30.42 0.27
CA VAL A 20 39.92 -29.48 1.28
C VAL A 20 39.66 -29.99 2.70
N LYS A 21 40.46 -29.53 3.65
CA LYS A 21 40.36 -29.91 5.07
C LYS A 21 39.81 -28.76 5.90
N GLU A 22 39.42 -29.07 7.13
CA GLU A 22 39.10 -28.05 8.13
C GLU A 22 40.28 -27.12 8.36
N ASN A 23 39.96 -25.88 8.68
CA ASN A 23 40.83 -24.73 8.88
C ASN A 23 41.61 -24.27 7.63
N GLN A 24 41.41 -24.91 6.48
CA GLN A 24 42.05 -24.51 5.22
C GLN A 24 41.39 -23.24 4.66
N VAL A 25 42.22 -22.32 4.16
CA VAL A 25 41.76 -21.13 3.45
C VAL A 25 41.56 -21.44 1.96
N ILE A 26 40.44 -20.93 1.42
CA ILE A 26 40.10 -20.99 0.01
C ILE A 26 39.79 -19.59 -0.53
N ILE A 27 39.85 -19.46 -1.85
CA ILE A 27 39.67 -18.21 -2.58
C ILE A 27 38.36 -18.28 -3.38
N GLY A 28 37.47 -17.33 -3.14
CA GLY A 28 36.25 -17.14 -3.92
C GLY A 28 36.43 -16.04 -4.97
N TYR A 29 35.83 -16.23 -6.15
CA TYR A 29 35.67 -15.21 -7.17
C TYR A 29 34.18 -15.02 -7.46
N GLY A 30 33.68 -13.80 -7.31
CA GLY A 30 32.28 -13.42 -7.47
C GLY A 30 32.00 -12.64 -8.76
N ALA A 31 30.83 -12.00 -8.83
CA ALA A 31 30.47 -11.10 -9.93
C ALA A 31 31.54 -10.00 -10.09
N GLY A 32 31.83 -9.64 -11.34
CA GLY A 32 32.90 -8.69 -11.66
C GLY A 32 34.31 -9.20 -11.34
N MET A 33 34.48 -10.51 -11.09
CA MET A 33 35.74 -11.14 -10.68
C MET A 33 36.29 -10.61 -9.33
N ASN A 34 35.41 -10.09 -8.47
CA ASN A 34 35.80 -9.68 -7.13
C ASN A 34 36.29 -10.91 -6.32
N GLN A 35 37.48 -10.80 -5.76
CA GLN A 35 38.14 -11.86 -4.99
C GLN A 35 37.83 -11.69 -3.50
N TYR A 36 37.53 -12.80 -2.83
CA TYR A 36 37.32 -12.86 -1.37
C TYR A 36 37.89 -14.15 -0.81
N ARG A 37 38.20 -14.17 0.49
CA ARG A 37 38.80 -15.33 1.16
C ARG A 37 37.81 -15.98 2.12
N LEU A 38 37.84 -17.31 2.17
CA LEU A 38 37.02 -18.07 3.12
C LEU A 38 37.85 -19.11 3.84
N VAL A 39 37.48 -19.45 5.07
CA VAL A 39 38.05 -20.59 5.80
C VAL A 39 37.02 -21.69 5.95
N VAL A 40 37.44 -22.94 5.75
CA VAL A 40 36.63 -24.13 5.98
C VAL A 40 36.57 -24.39 7.48
N TYR A 41 35.43 -24.14 8.14
CA TYR A 41 35.32 -24.36 9.59
C TYR A 41 34.76 -25.74 9.95
N LYS A 42 34.07 -26.39 9.01
CA LYS A 42 33.51 -27.74 9.19
C LYS A 42 33.40 -28.46 7.86
N VAL A 43 33.75 -29.74 7.84
CA VAL A 43 33.51 -30.63 6.71
C VAL A 43 32.50 -31.70 7.10
N GLU A 44 31.40 -31.79 6.36
CA GLU A 44 30.38 -32.83 6.55
C GLU A 44 30.38 -33.79 5.36
N HIS A 45 30.24 -35.09 5.61
CA HIS A 45 30.00 -36.08 4.57
C HIS A 45 28.58 -36.62 4.70
N SER A 46 27.87 -36.66 3.58
CA SER A 46 26.49 -37.15 3.49
C SER A 46 26.35 -38.15 2.34
N LYS A 47 25.16 -38.72 2.16
CA LYS A 47 24.85 -39.61 1.01
C LYS A 47 25.01 -38.94 -0.37
N ASN A 48 25.18 -37.61 -0.40
CA ASN A 48 25.38 -36.82 -1.61
C ASN A 48 26.82 -36.31 -1.77
N GLY A 49 27.75 -36.78 -0.93
CA GLY A 49 29.15 -36.36 -0.90
C GLY A 49 29.46 -35.34 0.20
N PHE A 50 30.61 -34.69 0.05
CA PHE A 50 31.16 -33.70 0.96
C PHE A 50 30.49 -32.33 0.81
N ILE A 51 30.12 -31.74 1.96
CA ILE A 51 29.66 -30.36 2.09
C ILE A 51 30.66 -29.62 2.96
N TYR A 52 31.17 -28.51 2.44
CA TYR A 52 32.10 -27.63 3.13
C TYR A 52 31.34 -26.45 3.69
N HIS A 53 31.44 -26.25 5.01
CA HIS A 53 30.93 -25.06 5.67
C HIS A 53 32.06 -24.07 5.85
N LEU A 54 31.80 -22.84 5.45
CA LEU A 54 32.81 -21.83 5.21
C LEU A 54 32.43 -20.54 5.95
N ILE A 55 33.44 -19.81 6.42
CA ILE A 55 33.29 -18.43 6.91
C ILE A 55 34.00 -17.51 5.94
N ASN A 56 33.29 -16.51 5.43
CA ASN A 56 33.92 -15.41 4.68
C ASN A 56 34.74 -14.55 5.66
N LEU A 57 36.04 -14.41 5.41
CA LEU A 57 36.96 -13.72 6.31
C LEU A 57 36.72 -12.21 6.36
N ASP A 58 36.18 -11.63 5.29
CA ASP A 58 35.90 -10.21 5.16
C ASP A 58 34.49 -9.88 5.68
N THR A 59 33.46 -10.56 5.15
CA THR A 59 32.07 -10.25 5.49
C THR A 59 31.63 -10.85 6.81
N LYS A 60 32.38 -11.82 7.36
CA LYS A 60 32.00 -12.59 8.56
C LYS A 60 30.61 -13.19 8.41
N GLU A 61 30.43 -13.95 7.35
CA GLU A 61 29.17 -14.64 7.02
C GLU A 61 29.42 -16.13 6.79
N PHE A 62 28.47 -16.96 7.25
CA PHE A 62 28.46 -18.37 6.93
C PHE A 62 28.04 -18.60 5.48
N THR A 63 28.74 -19.49 4.81
CA THR A 63 28.31 -20.04 3.52
C THR A 63 28.63 -21.53 3.47
N ARG A 64 28.04 -22.23 2.52
CA ARG A 64 28.30 -23.66 2.32
C ARG A 64 28.41 -23.99 0.85
N THR A 65 29.17 -25.02 0.52
CA THR A 65 29.31 -25.46 -0.86
C THR A 65 29.67 -26.93 -0.93
N GLU A 66 29.31 -27.57 -2.05
CA GLU A 66 29.73 -28.92 -2.41
C GLU A 66 30.87 -28.88 -3.45
N ILE A 67 31.14 -27.71 -4.04
CA ILE A 67 32.03 -27.55 -5.19
C ILE A 67 33.19 -26.62 -4.81
N ILE A 68 34.39 -27.18 -4.78
CA ILE A 68 35.64 -26.43 -4.66
C ILE A 68 36.63 -27.04 -5.66
N SER A 69 37.21 -26.21 -6.51
CA SER A 69 38.15 -26.63 -7.55
C SER A 69 39.59 -26.25 -7.18
N PRO A 70 40.63 -26.91 -7.72
CA PRO A 70 41.99 -26.44 -7.55
C PRO A 70 42.19 -25.10 -8.26
N LEU A 71 42.95 -24.19 -7.65
CA LEU A 71 43.23 -22.87 -8.18
C LEU A 71 44.01 -22.94 -9.51
N SER A 72 44.88 -23.93 -9.67
CA SER A 72 45.57 -24.21 -10.94
C SER A 72 44.63 -24.48 -12.13
N LYS A 73 43.39 -24.89 -11.87
CA LYS A 73 42.34 -25.13 -12.89
C LYS A 73 41.21 -24.10 -12.83
N LYS A 74 41.49 -22.89 -12.32
CA LYS A 74 40.51 -21.82 -12.18
C LYS A 74 39.82 -21.51 -13.51
N PHE A 75 38.48 -21.45 -13.49
CA PHE A 75 37.67 -21.05 -14.62
C PHE A 75 36.53 -20.13 -14.18
N GLY A 76 36.76 -18.82 -14.23
CA GLY A 76 35.76 -17.81 -13.91
C GLY A 76 35.32 -17.80 -12.44
N ILE A 77 34.02 -17.49 -12.23
CA ILE A 77 33.37 -17.40 -10.92
C ILE A 77 33.35 -18.78 -10.25
N GLY A 78 33.75 -18.85 -8.99
CA GLY A 78 33.82 -20.12 -8.27
C GLY A 78 34.59 -20.01 -6.96
N LYS A 79 34.72 -21.15 -6.28
CA LYS A 79 35.54 -21.30 -5.07
C LYS A 79 36.69 -22.24 -5.35
N TYR A 80 37.89 -21.84 -4.97
CA TYR A 80 39.12 -22.52 -5.32
C TYR A 80 40.03 -22.69 -4.13
N PHE A 81 40.67 -23.84 -3.98
CA PHE A 81 41.73 -24.04 -3.00
C PHE A 81 43.10 -23.91 -3.67
N ASP A 82 44.08 -23.37 -2.96
CA ASP A 82 45.46 -23.33 -3.45
C ASP A 82 46.05 -24.74 -3.38
N ASP A 83 46.20 -25.37 -4.55
CA ASP A 83 46.74 -26.72 -4.71
C ASP A 83 48.27 -26.78 -4.71
N VAL A 84 48.95 -25.63 -4.65
CA VAL A 84 50.40 -25.52 -4.60
C VAL A 84 50.86 -25.16 -3.18
N ASN A 85 50.26 -24.13 -2.59
CA ASN A 85 50.61 -23.59 -1.27
C ASN A 85 49.36 -23.43 -0.39
N PRO A 86 48.82 -24.52 0.18
CA PRO A 86 47.64 -24.46 1.01
C PRO A 86 47.90 -23.68 2.30
N GLU A 87 47.06 -22.70 2.59
CA GLU A 87 47.10 -21.90 3.81
C GLU A 87 46.08 -22.41 4.82
N PHE A 88 46.43 -22.34 6.11
CA PHE A 88 45.58 -22.75 7.22
C PHE A 88 45.52 -21.64 8.28
N ILE A 89 44.33 -21.44 8.85
CA ILE A 89 44.12 -20.61 10.03
C ILE A 89 44.24 -21.50 11.27
N ASP A 90 44.68 -20.94 12.40
CA ASP A 90 44.73 -21.69 13.65
C ASP A 90 43.33 -22.13 14.09
N ALA A 91 43.21 -23.34 14.66
CA ALA A 91 41.92 -23.89 15.04
C ALA A 91 41.20 -23.04 16.09
N PHE A 92 41.93 -22.40 17.02
CA PHE A 92 41.34 -21.47 18.00
C PHE A 92 40.84 -20.19 17.32
N GLU A 93 41.58 -19.66 16.36
CA GLU A 93 41.14 -18.50 15.57
C GLU A 93 39.87 -18.81 14.77
N VAL A 94 39.75 -20.01 14.18
CA VAL A 94 38.53 -20.44 13.48
C VAL A 94 37.34 -20.56 14.45
N VAL A 95 37.55 -20.99 15.69
CA VAL A 95 36.49 -21.00 16.71
C VAL A 95 36.07 -19.59 17.11
N ILE A 96 37.01 -18.65 17.25
CA ILE A 96 36.70 -17.24 17.51
C ILE A 96 35.89 -16.65 16.36
N LEU A 97 36.29 -16.89 15.11
CA LEU A 97 35.55 -16.45 13.92
C LEU A 97 34.12 -17.02 13.91
N GLN A 98 33.92 -18.29 14.26
CA GLN A 98 32.57 -18.86 14.39
C GLN A 98 31.71 -18.09 15.40
N GLN A 99 32.27 -17.80 16.59
CA GLN A 99 31.57 -17.05 17.63
C GLN A 99 31.22 -15.62 17.18
N GLU A 100 32.14 -14.93 16.49
CA GLU A 100 31.88 -13.59 15.94
C GLU A 100 30.74 -13.59 14.91
N VAL A 101 30.75 -14.56 13.98
CA VAL A 101 29.71 -14.69 12.94
C VAL A 101 28.36 -15.00 13.58
N GLU A 102 28.31 -15.91 14.56
CA GLU A 102 27.09 -16.21 15.31
C GLU A 102 26.57 -14.99 16.07
N ALA A 103 27.45 -14.25 16.76
CA ALA A 103 27.07 -13.04 17.48
C ALA A 103 26.50 -11.98 16.53
N LYS A 104 27.13 -11.76 15.37
CA LYS A 104 26.63 -10.87 14.32
C LYS A 104 25.26 -11.30 13.79
N ALA A 105 25.07 -12.60 13.53
CA ALA A 105 23.80 -13.14 13.07
C ALA A 105 22.68 -12.96 14.12
N ARG A 106 22.99 -13.21 15.40
CA ARG A 106 22.06 -12.99 16.52
C ARG A 106 21.69 -11.51 16.67
N ALA A 107 22.66 -10.60 16.63
CA ALA A 107 22.42 -9.17 16.72
C ALA A 107 21.56 -8.65 15.56
N LYS A 108 21.81 -9.15 14.34
CA LYS A 108 20.97 -8.83 13.17
C LYS A 108 19.55 -9.37 13.34
N ALA A 109 19.38 -10.63 13.73
CA ALA A 109 18.07 -11.23 13.97
C ALA A 109 17.30 -10.49 15.08
N GLU A 110 17.97 -10.07 16.14
CA GLU A 110 17.36 -9.28 17.21
C GLU A 110 16.93 -7.89 16.70
N SER A 111 17.78 -7.20 15.92
CA SER A 111 17.43 -5.93 15.29
C SER A 111 16.23 -6.07 14.35
N ASP A 112 16.21 -7.10 13.51
CA ASP A 112 15.13 -7.38 12.57
C ASP A 112 13.82 -7.69 13.32
N ASN A 113 13.90 -8.47 14.40
CA ASN A 113 12.75 -8.77 15.27
C ASN A 113 12.22 -7.51 15.97
N ARG A 114 13.10 -6.64 16.50
CA ARG A 114 12.71 -5.37 17.14
C ARG A 114 12.02 -4.44 16.13
N GLU A 115 12.54 -4.33 14.91
CA GLU A 115 11.89 -3.54 13.85
C GLU A 115 10.55 -4.16 13.43
N GLN A 116 10.45 -5.48 13.34
CA GLN A 116 9.19 -6.16 13.04
C GLN A 116 8.15 -5.92 14.14
N GLN A 117 8.53 -6.01 15.41
CA GLN A 117 7.67 -5.69 16.56
C GLN A 117 7.19 -4.25 16.50
N ARG A 118 8.10 -3.28 16.30
CA ARG A 118 7.75 -1.87 16.14
C ARG A 118 6.77 -1.64 14.99
N ARG A 119 6.98 -2.27 13.84
CA ARG A 119 6.07 -2.17 12.70
C ARG A 119 4.71 -2.77 13.00
N GLU A 120 4.66 -3.86 13.76
CA GLU A 120 3.40 -4.50 14.16
C GLU A 120 2.64 -3.68 15.21
N GLU A 121 3.32 -3.02 16.15
CA GLU A 121 2.71 -2.08 17.08
C GLU A 121 2.04 -0.91 16.35
N ILE A 122 2.74 -0.32 15.36
CA ILE A 122 2.18 0.72 14.50
C ILE A 122 0.95 0.18 13.75
N LYS A 123 1.04 -1.02 13.17
CA LYS A 123 -0.11 -1.65 12.50
C LYS A 123 -1.27 -1.88 13.45
N ALA A 124 -1.05 -2.36 14.67
CA ALA A 124 -2.10 -2.60 15.64
C ALA A 124 -2.89 -1.32 15.95
N ILE A 125 -2.19 -0.19 16.17
CA ILE A 125 -2.82 1.13 16.32
C ILE A 125 -3.65 1.48 15.08
N GLY A 126 -3.08 1.28 13.89
CA GLY A 126 -3.77 1.59 12.64
C GLY A 126 -5.00 0.73 12.36
N ARG A 127 -5.00 -0.54 12.77
CA ARG A 127 -6.16 -1.43 12.63
C ARG A 127 -7.34 -0.91 13.44
N GLU A 128 -7.11 -0.55 14.71
CA GLU A 128 -8.17 -0.01 15.56
C GLU A 128 -8.68 1.33 15.03
N ARG A 129 -7.79 2.24 14.66
CA ARG A 129 -8.16 3.51 14.02
C ARG A 129 -9.01 3.30 12.77
N LEU A 130 -8.61 2.39 11.88
CA LEU A 130 -9.35 2.10 10.65
C LEU A 130 -10.74 1.52 10.94
N LYS A 131 -10.88 0.62 11.91
CA LYS A 131 -12.20 0.11 12.31
C LYS A 131 -13.15 1.23 12.72
N GLU A 132 -12.64 2.24 13.43
CA GLU A 132 -13.41 3.40 13.89
C GLU A 132 -13.79 4.35 12.76
N ILE A 133 -12.86 4.67 11.84
CA ILE A 133 -13.07 5.75 10.86
C ILE A 133 -13.73 5.29 9.56
N ILE A 134 -13.65 4.01 9.18
CA ILE A 134 -14.19 3.55 7.90
C ILE A 134 -15.73 3.54 7.98
N PRO A 135 -16.46 4.31 7.16
CA PRO A 135 -17.92 4.26 7.12
C PRO A 135 -18.46 2.87 6.73
N ALA A 136 -19.65 2.50 7.20
CA ALA A 136 -20.26 1.20 6.88
C ALA A 136 -20.52 1.02 5.37
N ASN A 137 -20.84 2.10 4.66
CA ASN A 137 -21.12 2.12 3.23
C ASN A 137 -19.90 2.50 2.35
N ALA A 138 -18.69 2.50 2.92
CA ALA A 138 -17.48 2.79 2.16
C ALA A 138 -17.17 1.69 1.14
N GLN A 139 -17.01 2.08 -0.12
CA GLN A 139 -16.64 1.19 -1.23
C GLN A 139 -15.23 1.49 -1.77
N ALA A 140 -14.64 2.63 -1.40
CA ALA A 140 -13.29 3.00 -1.78
C ALA A 140 -12.65 3.96 -0.76
N VAL A 141 -11.32 4.03 -0.76
CA VAL A 141 -10.52 5.03 -0.06
C VAL A 141 -9.94 6.01 -1.08
N ILE A 142 -9.79 7.28 -0.68
CA ILE A 142 -9.05 8.28 -1.44
C ILE A 142 -7.76 8.57 -0.69
N ILE A 143 -6.64 8.38 -1.38
CA ILE A 143 -5.30 8.46 -0.80
C ILE A 143 -4.43 9.44 -1.59
N ALA A 144 -3.58 10.18 -0.87
CA ALA A 144 -2.47 10.91 -1.46
C ALA A 144 -1.21 10.05 -1.40
N CYS A 145 -0.45 10.00 -2.48
CA CYS A 145 0.83 9.32 -2.58
C CYS A 145 1.90 10.34 -3.01
N GLU A 146 2.93 10.51 -2.19
CA GLU A 146 4.10 11.29 -2.57
C GLU A 146 4.94 10.44 -3.52
N ARG A 147 5.28 11.01 -4.67
CA ARG A 147 6.04 10.36 -5.73
C ARG A 147 7.44 10.96 -5.77
N GLU A 148 8.43 10.09 -5.85
CA GLU A 148 9.82 10.45 -6.05
C GLU A 148 10.33 9.76 -7.32
N ASP A 149 10.95 10.56 -8.19
CA ASP A 149 11.51 10.09 -9.44
C ASP A 149 12.74 9.21 -9.16
N ARG A 150 12.74 8.02 -9.75
CA ARG A 150 13.82 7.02 -9.66
C ARG A 150 14.33 6.65 -11.05
N SER A 151 14.08 7.51 -12.03
CA SER A 151 14.56 7.33 -13.40
C SER A 151 16.07 7.49 -13.43
N ASP A 152 16.73 6.66 -14.24
CA ASP A 152 18.16 6.79 -14.49
C ASP A 152 18.34 7.77 -15.66
N PRO A 153 18.93 8.96 -15.44
CA PRO A 153 19.05 10.00 -16.46
C PRO A 153 19.96 9.60 -17.63
N TYR A 154 20.73 8.52 -17.49
CA TYR A 154 21.62 8.00 -18.53
C TYR A 154 21.03 6.80 -19.28
N SER A 155 19.77 6.43 -19.01
CA SER A 155 19.06 5.35 -19.71
C SER A 155 17.63 5.76 -20.10
N ASP A 156 16.95 4.92 -20.88
CA ASP A 156 15.52 5.03 -21.19
C ASP A 156 14.63 4.41 -20.10
N TYR A 157 15.20 4.08 -18.93
CA TYR A 157 14.48 3.49 -17.81
C TYR A 157 13.83 4.56 -16.92
N PHE A 158 12.53 4.75 -17.10
CA PHE A 158 11.72 5.67 -16.30
C PHE A 158 10.99 4.95 -15.17
N SER A 159 11.21 5.37 -13.92
CA SER A 159 10.56 4.75 -12.76
C SER A 159 10.30 5.75 -11.63
N ALA A 160 9.34 5.46 -10.75
CA ALA A 160 9.09 6.28 -9.56
C ALA A 160 8.54 5.45 -8.40
N SER A 161 8.95 5.80 -7.19
CA SER A 161 8.55 5.16 -5.94
C SER A 161 7.55 6.02 -5.16
N THR A 162 6.71 5.37 -4.34
CA THR A 162 5.90 6.09 -3.35
C THR A 162 6.62 6.10 -2.01
N THR A 163 6.99 7.29 -1.54
CA THR A 163 7.70 7.49 -0.27
C THR A 163 6.74 7.60 0.91
N ARG A 164 5.58 8.23 0.68
CA ARG A 164 4.54 8.45 1.70
C ARG A 164 3.15 8.24 1.12
N THR A 165 2.25 7.70 1.95
CA THR A 165 0.82 7.58 1.63
C THR A 165 0.01 8.17 2.77
N VAL A 166 -0.99 8.97 2.45
CA VAL A 166 -1.90 9.63 3.39
C VAL A 166 -3.34 9.29 3.02
N ILE A 167 -4.15 8.89 4.00
CA ILE A 167 -5.58 8.64 3.83
C ILE A 167 -6.31 9.97 3.94
N LEU A 168 -6.93 10.41 2.85
CA LEU A 168 -7.67 11.67 2.79
C LEU A 168 -9.16 11.49 3.10
N GLY A 169 -9.72 10.31 2.85
CA GLY A 169 -11.13 10.03 3.14
C GLY A 169 -11.65 8.76 2.47
N PHE A 170 -12.95 8.53 2.63
CA PHE A 170 -13.65 7.36 2.10
C PHE A 170 -14.76 7.77 1.14
N SER A 171 -15.03 6.88 0.19
CA SER A 171 -15.99 7.07 -0.89
C SER A 171 -17.03 5.97 -0.84
N THR A 172 -18.30 6.33 -1.02
CA THR A 172 -19.42 5.39 -1.17
C THR A 172 -19.53 4.81 -2.58
N HIS A 173 -18.73 5.31 -3.52
CA HIS A 173 -18.75 4.89 -4.92
C HIS A 173 -17.40 4.30 -5.38
N PRO A 174 -17.41 3.19 -6.13
CA PRO A 174 -16.18 2.54 -6.59
C PRO A 174 -15.58 3.24 -7.83
N LYS A 175 -16.36 4.07 -8.52
CA LYS A 175 -15.93 4.78 -9.73
C LYS A 175 -15.02 5.95 -9.40
N ASN A 176 -14.05 6.19 -10.26
CA ASN A 176 -13.16 7.33 -10.16
C ASN A 176 -13.90 8.64 -10.47
N ASN A 177 -13.64 9.67 -9.66
CA ASN A 177 -14.24 10.99 -9.79
C ASN A 177 -13.27 12.07 -9.31
N PHE A 178 -12.77 12.92 -10.21
CA PHE A 178 -11.86 14.00 -9.84
C PHE A 178 -12.47 15.04 -8.92
N GLN A 179 -13.78 15.33 -9.03
CA GLN A 179 -14.43 16.28 -8.13
C GLN A 179 -14.34 15.82 -6.67
N GLU A 180 -14.47 14.52 -6.43
CA GLU A 180 -14.37 13.93 -5.11
C GLU A 180 -12.91 13.93 -4.62
N MET A 181 -11.96 13.57 -5.48
CA MET A 181 -10.52 13.64 -5.15
C MET A 181 -10.10 15.07 -4.78
N ARG A 182 -10.53 16.08 -5.55
CA ARG A 182 -10.30 17.50 -5.25
C ARG A 182 -10.90 17.93 -3.92
N THR A 183 -12.13 17.50 -3.64
CA THR A 183 -12.82 17.84 -2.39
C THR A 183 -12.02 17.35 -1.18
N LEU A 184 -11.48 16.13 -1.25
CA LEU A 184 -10.68 15.54 -0.17
C LEU A 184 -9.21 15.98 -0.17
N ALA A 185 -8.69 16.50 -1.29
CA ALA A 185 -7.34 17.06 -1.38
C ALA A 185 -7.10 18.16 -0.34
N GLY A 186 -8.14 18.92 -0.01
CA GLY A 186 -8.09 19.98 0.99
C GLY A 186 -7.96 19.50 2.44
N ASN A 187 -8.13 18.21 2.71
CA ASN A 187 -7.97 17.69 4.08
C ASN A 187 -6.51 17.60 4.52
N PHE A 188 -5.57 17.63 3.58
CA PHE A 188 -4.15 17.56 3.84
C PHE A 188 -3.45 18.76 3.23
N ALA A 189 -2.73 19.53 4.05
CA ALA A 189 -2.16 20.81 3.67
C ALA A 189 -1.24 20.70 2.44
N GLU A 190 -0.44 19.63 2.36
CA GLU A 190 0.49 19.43 1.25
C GLU A 190 -0.22 19.12 -0.08
N THR A 191 -1.49 18.68 -0.06
CA THR A 191 -2.30 18.48 -1.29
C THR A 191 -3.36 19.55 -1.51
N ALA A 192 -3.41 20.59 -0.67
CA ALA A 192 -4.49 21.59 -0.74
C ALA A 192 -4.54 22.32 -2.09
N TYR A 193 -3.40 22.46 -2.77
CA TYR A 193 -3.30 23.07 -4.11
C TYR A 193 -4.03 22.27 -5.20
N LEU A 194 -4.29 20.97 -4.98
CA LEU A 194 -5.05 20.12 -5.89
C LEU A 194 -6.57 20.26 -5.73
N LYS A 195 -7.05 21.11 -4.81
CA LYS A 195 -8.49 21.30 -4.56
C LYS A 195 -9.22 22.01 -5.69
N GLU A 196 -8.55 22.93 -6.37
CA GLU A 196 -9.14 23.67 -7.47
C GLU A 196 -9.09 22.86 -8.77
N LYS A 197 -10.06 23.09 -9.65
CA LYS A 197 -10.12 22.36 -10.92
C LYS A 197 -8.95 22.79 -11.81
N ASN A 198 -8.05 21.84 -12.12
CA ASN A 198 -7.00 21.99 -13.12
C ASN A 198 -7.01 20.75 -14.03
N GLU A 199 -7.28 20.94 -15.33
CA GLU A 199 -7.39 19.85 -16.30
C GLU A 199 -6.05 19.17 -16.59
N GLU A 200 -4.93 19.90 -16.47
CA GLU A 200 -3.58 19.34 -16.64
C GLU A 200 -3.22 18.34 -15.55
N TYR A 201 -3.85 18.46 -14.38
CA TYR A 201 -3.60 17.57 -13.25
C TYR A 201 -4.59 16.39 -13.19
N GLU A 202 -5.58 16.34 -14.08
CA GLU A 202 -6.59 15.29 -14.13
C GLU A 202 -6.19 14.17 -15.11
N ASN A 203 -5.35 13.25 -14.65
CA ASN A 203 -4.77 12.20 -15.50
C ASN A 203 -5.69 10.99 -15.66
N ARG A 204 -6.04 10.66 -16.91
CA ARG A 204 -6.99 9.59 -17.30
C ARG A 204 -6.29 8.51 -18.11
N GLU A 205 -5.26 7.88 -17.54
CA GLU A 205 -4.40 6.94 -18.25
C GLU A 205 -4.87 5.47 -18.06
N ASN A 206 -6.16 5.21 -18.30
CA ASN A 206 -6.77 3.87 -18.15
C ASN A 206 -6.61 3.00 -19.40
N TYR A 207 -5.45 3.03 -20.06
CA TYR A 207 -5.10 2.21 -21.21
C TYR A 207 -3.95 1.26 -20.86
N THR A 208 -3.71 0.23 -21.69
CA THR A 208 -2.61 -0.72 -21.48
C THR A 208 -1.27 0.00 -21.48
N GLY A 209 -0.53 -0.07 -20.36
CA GLY A 209 0.72 0.66 -20.16
C GLY A 209 0.56 2.09 -19.61
N GLY A 210 -0.68 2.56 -19.41
CA GLY A 210 -0.97 3.81 -18.73
C GLY A 210 -0.91 3.67 -17.20
N HIS A 211 -0.84 4.81 -16.50
CA HIS A 211 -0.63 4.85 -15.05
C HIS A 211 -1.91 5.04 -14.23
N GLY A 212 -3.06 4.80 -14.87
CA GLY A 212 -4.37 4.80 -14.25
C GLY A 212 -4.98 6.20 -14.10
N TYR A 213 -5.87 6.33 -13.11
CA TYR A 213 -6.65 7.54 -12.90
C TYR A 213 -6.22 8.23 -11.61
N TYR A 214 -5.56 9.39 -11.74
CA TYR A 214 -4.99 10.12 -10.61
C TYR A 214 -5.03 11.63 -10.81
N LEU A 215 -5.11 12.36 -9.71
CA LEU A 215 -5.09 13.81 -9.65
C LEU A 215 -3.70 14.27 -9.17
N GLY A 216 -2.95 14.99 -9.98
CA GLY A 216 -1.62 15.47 -9.65
C GLY A 216 -0.84 15.89 -10.89
N GLU A 217 0.25 16.61 -10.70
CA GLU A 217 1.07 17.14 -11.80
C GLU A 217 1.76 16.05 -12.61
N SER A 218 2.32 15.05 -11.93
CA SER A 218 3.12 13.99 -12.55
C SER A 218 3.02 12.70 -11.77
N LYS A 219 3.00 11.58 -12.48
CA LYS A 219 3.13 10.25 -11.87
C LYS A 219 4.52 9.98 -11.26
N TYR A 220 5.53 10.76 -11.64
CA TYR A 220 6.92 10.53 -11.23
C TYR A 220 7.32 11.33 -10.00
N HIS A 221 6.76 12.52 -9.81
CA HIS A 221 7.14 13.41 -8.72
C HIS A 221 5.95 14.14 -8.09
N GLY A 222 6.13 14.60 -6.85
CA GLY A 222 5.14 15.37 -6.11
C GLY A 222 3.96 14.51 -5.63
N TRP A 223 2.91 15.17 -5.15
CA TRP A 223 1.74 14.47 -4.65
C TRP A 223 0.77 14.10 -5.76
N ILE A 224 0.36 12.83 -5.77
CA ILE A 224 -0.78 12.36 -6.56
C ILE A 224 -1.89 11.86 -5.64
N ILE A 225 -3.14 12.13 -6.00
CA ILE A 225 -4.33 11.60 -5.32
C ILE A 225 -4.96 10.54 -6.20
N LYS A 226 -5.19 9.35 -5.66
CA LYS A 226 -5.88 8.27 -6.36
C LYS A 226 -6.94 7.63 -5.46
N LYS A 227 -7.87 6.95 -6.12
CA LYS A 227 -8.91 6.15 -5.44
C LYS A 227 -8.53 4.68 -5.50
N ALA A 228 -8.60 4.00 -4.37
CA ALA A 228 -8.41 2.56 -4.26
C ALA A 228 -9.69 1.89 -3.75
N GLN A 229 -10.16 0.85 -4.43
CA GLN A 229 -11.39 0.16 -4.06
C GLN A 229 -11.20 -0.70 -2.80
N ILE A 230 -12.26 -0.78 -2.00
CA ILE A 230 -12.34 -1.64 -0.81
C ILE A 230 -13.18 -2.85 -1.21
N TYR A 231 -12.53 -3.89 -1.72
CA TYR A 231 -13.20 -5.15 -2.07
C TYR A 231 -13.51 -5.99 -0.84
N ASP A 232 -12.52 -6.10 0.05
CA ASP A 232 -12.60 -6.81 1.31
C ASP A 232 -12.15 -5.87 2.41
N ARG A 233 -13.04 -5.64 3.39
CA ARG A 233 -12.81 -4.68 4.46
C ARG A 233 -11.69 -5.11 5.40
N SER A 234 -11.60 -6.40 5.71
CA SER A 234 -10.56 -6.95 6.60
C SER A 234 -9.19 -6.85 5.96
N ARG A 235 -9.08 -7.22 4.68
CA ARG A 235 -7.84 -7.09 3.90
C ARG A 235 -7.44 -5.62 3.73
N PHE A 236 -8.39 -4.74 3.46
CA PHE A 236 -8.13 -3.30 3.42
C PHE A 236 -7.54 -2.78 4.74
N ILE A 237 -8.12 -3.19 5.87
CA ILE A 237 -7.61 -2.81 7.20
C ILE A 237 -6.16 -3.27 7.38
N GLU A 238 -5.83 -4.52 7.02
CA GLU A 238 -4.46 -5.03 7.11
C GLU A 238 -3.48 -4.30 6.18
N ASP A 239 -3.86 -4.09 4.92
CA ASP A 239 -3.01 -3.47 3.91
C ASP A 239 -2.68 -2.00 4.27
N TYR A 240 -3.63 -1.29 4.89
CA TYR A 240 -3.48 0.12 5.28
C TYR A 240 -3.14 0.34 6.75
N ALA A 241 -3.04 -0.71 7.57
CA ALA A 241 -2.77 -0.63 9.01
C ALA A 241 -1.50 0.15 9.34
N TYR A 242 -0.40 -0.09 8.61
CA TYR A 242 0.86 0.62 8.89
C TYR A 242 0.76 2.12 8.57
N ILE A 243 0.00 2.47 7.51
CA ILE A 243 -0.23 3.86 7.12
C ILE A 243 -1.07 4.54 8.21
N ALA A 244 -2.19 3.93 8.58
CA ALA A 244 -3.13 4.45 9.58
C ALA A 244 -2.54 4.49 11.02
N GLY A 245 -1.54 3.67 11.31
CA GLY A 245 -0.83 3.66 12.58
C GLY A 245 -0.06 4.95 12.85
N LYS A 246 0.32 5.68 11.79
CA LYS A 246 0.96 6.99 11.87
C LYS A 246 -0.09 8.09 11.78
N GLU A 247 -0.18 8.91 12.82
CA GLU A 247 -1.24 9.92 12.94
C GLU A 247 -1.19 10.95 11.80
N GLU A 248 0.02 11.34 11.40
CA GLU A 248 0.29 12.26 10.29
C GLU A 248 -0.13 11.73 8.91
N ASN A 249 -0.55 10.45 8.82
CA ASN A 249 -0.99 9.83 7.57
C ASN A 249 -2.51 9.59 7.53
N ILE A 250 -3.26 10.06 8.53
CA ILE A 250 -4.72 10.11 8.49
C ILE A 250 -5.14 11.57 8.49
N CYS A 251 -5.54 12.04 7.32
CA CYS A 251 -6.14 13.36 7.12
C CYS A 251 -7.59 13.19 6.69
N VAL A 252 -8.34 12.37 7.43
CA VAL A 252 -9.78 12.29 7.26
C VAL A 252 -10.34 13.41 8.12
N SER A 253 -10.81 14.48 7.47
CA SER A 253 -11.67 15.44 8.15
C SER A 253 -12.75 14.63 8.85
N LYS A 254 -12.89 14.76 10.17
CA LYS A 254 -14.08 14.24 10.86
C LYS A 254 -15.24 14.80 10.08
N VAL A 255 -15.88 13.95 9.28
CA VAL A 255 -17.22 14.23 8.79
C VAL A 255 -17.93 14.51 10.10
N SER A 256 -18.31 15.77 10.32
CA SER A 256 -19.23 16.09 11.39
C SER A 256 -20.28 15.01 11.31
N ALA A 257 -20.34 14.15 12.32
CA ALA A 257 -21.52 13.39 12.56
C ALA A 257 -22.60 14.46 12.60
N VAL A 258 -23.32 14.64 11.50
CA VAL A 258 -24.64 15.23 11.57
C VAL A 258 -25.30 14.29 12.58
N PRO A 259 -25.67 14.78 13.78
CA PRO A 259 -26.38 13.94 14.70
C PRO A 259 -27.61 13.48 13.92
N THR A 260 -27.72 12.20 13.66
CA THR A 260 -29.03 11.55 13.56
C THR A 260 -29.65 11.61 14.95
N ASP A 261 -29.96 12.82 15.40
CA ASP A 261 -30.99 13.03 16.37
C ASP A 261 -32.29 12.89 15.59
N THR A 262 -32.78 11.65 15.57
CA THR A 262 -34.21 11.39 15.49
C THR A 262 -34.87 12.08 16.67
N THR A 263 -35.10 13.38 16.53
CA THR A 263 -36.12 14.10 17.26
C THR A 263 -37.06 14.64 16.22
N ALA A 264 -38.26 14.07 16.17
CA ALA A 264 -39.38 14.63 15.45
C ALA A 264 -39.66 16.04 15.99
N GLN A 265 -39.00 17.05 15.42
CA GLN A 265 -39.37 18.44 15.61
C GLN A 265 -40.41 18.77 14.54
N SER A 266 -41.65 18.77 15.00
CA SER A 266 -42.81 19.33 14.32
C SER A 266 -42.52 20.82 14.05
N LEU A 267 -42.22 21.18 12.80
CA LEU A 267 -41.92 22.55 12.38
C LEU A 267 -43.09 23.10 11.58
N THR A 268 -43.82 24.02 12.22
CA THR A 268 -44.91 24.80 11.65
C THR A 268 -44.35 25.80 10.63
N GLY A 269 -44.25 25.39 9.38
CA GLY A 269 -43.97 26.27 8.25
C GLY A 269 -45.17 26.30 7.29
N ASP A 270 -45.39 27.43 6.63
CA ASP A 270 -46.44 27.58 5.60
C ASP A 270 -46.05 26.76 4.35
N PHE A 271 -46.29 25.45 4.41
CA PHE A 271 -46.11 24.53 3.29
C PHE A 271 -47.45 24.26 2.61
N ILE A 272 -47.43 24.29 1.27
CA ILE A 272 -48.60 23.95 0.46
C ILE A 272 -48.27 22.67 -0.30
N LEU A 273 -49.03 21.61 0.00
CA LEU A 273 -49.01 20.37 -0.76
C LEU A 273 -50.06 20.46 -1.88
N VAL A 274 -49.62 20.32 -3.13
CA VAL A 274 -50.48 20.38 -4.31
C VAL A 274 -50.40 19.05 -5.06
N ASP A 275 -51.55 18.50 -5.42
CA ASP A 275 -51.62 17.36 -6.35
C ASP A 275 -51.24 17.87 -7.75
N TYR A 276 -50.02 17.56 -8.19
CA TYR A 276 -49.43 18.16 -9.38
C TYR A 276 -49.76 17.37 -10.66
N SER A 277 -50.00 16.07 -10.51
CA SER A 277 -50.36 15.14 -11.58
C SER A 277 -50.91 13.85 -10.97
N GLU A 278 -51.58 13.02 -11.77
CA GLU A 278 -52.07 11.69 -11.36
C GLU A 278 -50.99 10.82 -10.68
N LYS A 279 -49.71 11.06 -10.95
CA LYS A 279 -48.58 10.28 -10.41
C LYS A 279 -47.67 11.06 -9.46
N SER A 280 -47.91 12.35 -9.23
CA SER A 280 -46.97 13.18 -8.47
C SER A 280 -47.64 14.26 -7.64
N VAL A 281 -47.09 14.50 -6.47
CA VAL A 281 -47.44 15.61 -5.59
C VAL A 281 -46.26 16.59 -5.51
N ALA A 282 -46.57 17.86 -5.34
CA ALA A 282 -45.57 18.92 -5.21
C ALA A 282 -45.72 19.68 -3.89
N VAL A 283 -44.60 19.97 -3.24
CA VAL A 283 -44.52 20.78 -2.01
C VAL A 283 -43.92 22.14 -2.35
N PHE A 284 -44.65 23.20 -2.00
CA PHE A 284 -44.26 24.60 -2.17
C PHE A 284 -44.16 25.30 -0.80
N GLY A 285 -43.31 26.33 -0.69
CA GLY A 285 -43.07 27.08 0.55
C GLY A 285 -41.57 27.31 0.83
N ASP A 286 -41.24 27.84 2.01
CA ASP A 286 -39.84 28.00 2.44
C ASP A 286 -39.24 26.65 2.90
N THR A 287 -38.88 25.84 1.91
CA THR A 287 -38.36 24.48 2.12
C THR A 287 -36.88 24.43 2.52
N LYS A 288 -36.23 25.58 2.83
CA LYS A 288 -34.81 25.61 3.21
C LYS A 288 -34.54 24.80 4.48
N ALA A 289 -35.40 24.91 5.49
CA ALA A 289 -35.24 24.23 6.77
C ALA A 289 -35.44 22.70 6.67
N ILE A 290 -36.30 22.25 5.77
CA ILE A 290 -36.65 20.82 5.59
C ILE A 290 -36.03 20.20 4.32
N LYS A 291 -35.09 20.91 3.67
CA LYS A 291 -34.47 20.51 2.41
C LYS A 291 -33.91 19.09 2.45
N GLU A 292 -33.21 18.76 3.53
CA GLU A 292 -32.56 17.45 3.69
C GLU A 292 -33.59 16.33 3.89
N GLN A 293 -34.67 16.61 4.63
CA GLN A 293 -35.76 15.66 4.86
C GLN A 293 -36.55 15.39 3.56
N LEU A 294 -36.84 16.44 2.79
CA LEU A 294 -37.49 16.34 1.48
C LEU A 294 -36.62 15.58 0.47
N ALA A 295 -35.30 15.78 0.48
CA ALA A 295 -34.38 15.02 -0.35
C ALA A 295 -34.30 13.54 0.08
N ALA A 296 -34.27 13.27 1.39
CA ALA A 296 -34.25 11.91 1.94
C ALA A 296 -35.52 11.11 1.60
N LEU A 297 -36.69 11.77 1.52
CA LEU A 297 -37.95 11.18 1.06
C LEU A 297 -38.00 10.94 -0.46
N GLY A 298 -36.90 11.20 -1.18
CA GLY A 298 -36.80 11.00 -2.63
C GLY A 298 -37.35 12.15 -3.46
N GLY A 299 -37.54 13.33 -2.86
CA GLY A 299 -38.01 14.52 -3.54
C GLY A 299 -36.98 15.05 -4.53
N ARG A 300 -37.47 15.60 -5.64
CA ARG A 300 -36.65 16.31 -6.62
C ARG A 300 -37.00 17.79 -6.62
N PHE A 301 -36.03 18.63 -6.30
CA PHE A 301 -36.21 20.08 -6.36
C PHE A 301 -36.27 20.55 -7.81
N ASN A 302 -37.27 21.38 -8.13
CA ASN A 302 -37.42 22.02 -9.42
C ASN A 302 -37.79 23.50 -9.23
N LYS A 303 -37.01 24.39 -9.87
CA LYS A 303 -37.17 25.86 -9.80
C LYS A 303 -38.30 26.40 -10.67
N TYR A 304 -38.88 25.57 -11.54
CA TYR A 304 -39.81 26.00 -12.59
C TYR A 304 -41.14 25.22 -12.56
N LEU A 305 -41.61 24.81 -11.38
CA LEU A 305 -42.93 24.20 -11.24
C LEU A 305 -44.02 25.25 -11.35
N THR A 306 -45.22 24.87 -11.81
CA THR A 306 -46.33 25.80 -11.97
C THR A 306 -47.34 25.65 -10.84
N GLN A 307 -47.59 26.71 -10.08
CA GLN A 307 -48.65 26.78 -9.08
C GLN A 307 -49.56 27.97 -9.43
N ASN A 308 -50.86 27.74 -9.60
CA ASN A 308 -51.85 28.78 -9.96
C ASN A 308 -51.44 29.68 -11.15
N GLY A 309 -50.79 29.10 -12.16
CA GLY A 309 -50.33 29.82 -13.36
C GLY A 309 -49.00 30.59 -13.22
N GLN A 310 -48.39 30.60 -12.03
CA GLN A 310 -47.08 31.20 -11.79
C GLN A 310 -45.99 30.15 -11.62
N LYS A 311 -44.77 30.45 -12.08
CA LYS A 311 -43.60 29.58 -11.90
C LYS A 311 -43.03 29.79 -10.49
N CYS A 312 -43.08 28.74 -9.69
CA CYS A 312 -42.60 28.71 -8.32
C CYS A 312 -41.57 27.59 -8.14
N ALA A 313 -40.62 27.79 -7.24
CA ALA A 313 -39.69 26.75 -6.85
C ALA A 313 -40.37 25.79 -5.85
N GLY A 314 -40.17 24.49 -6.03
CA GLY A 314 -40.77 23.48 -5.16
C GLY A 314 -40.13 22.10 -5.33
N TRP A 315 -40.63 21.15 -4.57
CA TRP A 315 -40.17 19.76 -4.58
C TRP A 315 -41.25 18.85 -5.15
N VAL A 316 -40.88 17.95 -6.06
CA VAL A 316 -41.80 16.96 -6.64
C VAL A 316 -41.51 15.57 -6.10
N PHE A 317 -42.57 14.84 -5.79
CA PHE A 317 -42.54 13.48 -5.26
C PHE A 317 -43.50 12.56 -6.01
N PRO A 318 -43.24 11.24 -6.03
CA PRO A 318 -44.25 10.26 -6.44
C PRO A 318 -45.47 10.34 -5.52
N LYS A 319 -46.68 10.13 -6.07
CA LYS A 319 -47.94 10.18 -5.30
C LYS A 319 -47.98 9.17 -4.14
N SER A 320 -47.26 8.06 -4.23
CA SER A 320 -47.12 7.09 -3.13
C SER A 320 -46.46 7.65 -1.87
N LYS A 321 -45.75 8.77 -1.96
CA LYS A 321 -45.07 9.44 -0.84
C LYS A 321 -45.90 10.55 -0.17
N GLU A 322 -47.12 10.78 -0.65
CA GLU A 322 -48.04 11.78 -0.11
C GLU A 322 -48.34 11.63 1.40
N PRO A 323 -48.58 10.42 1.96
CA PRO A 323 -48.85 10.27 3.39
C PRO A 323 -47.66 10.65 4.26
N GLU A 324 -46.45 10.26 3.85
CA GLU A 324 -45.19 10.58 4.54
C GLU A 324 -44.91 12.10 4.50
N LEU A 325 -45.27 12.77 3.39
CA LEU A 325 -45.15 14.22 3.26
C LEU A 325 -46.12 14.97 4.15
N ARG A 326 -47.38 14.54 4.26
CA ARG A 326 -48.38 15.16 5.13
C ARG A 326 -47.99 15.10 6.61
N GLN A 327 -47.39 14.00 7.03
CA GLN A 327 -46.81 13.87 8.38
C GLN A 327 -45.61 14.79 8.58
N LEU A 328 -44.73 14.90 7.58
CA LEU A 328 -43.53 15.75 7.67
C LEU A 328 -43.86 17.25 7.77
N ILE A 329 -44.85 17.70 6.99
CA ILE A 329 -45.25 19.12 6.91
C ILE A 329 -46.44 19.47 7.80
N ASN A 330 -46.84 18.54 8.69
CA ASN A 330 -47.81 18.78 9.76
C ASN A 330 -49.19 19.26 9.28
N LEU A 331 -49.70 18.70 8.18
CA LEU A 331 -50.99 19.11 7.58
C LEU A 331 -52.23 18.44 8.19
N ASP A 332 -52.09 17.66 9.27
CA ASP A 332 -53.22 17.04 9.97
C ASP A 332 -53.77 17.93 11.10
N GLN A 333 -54.23 19.14 10.77
CA GLN A 333 -55.30 19.84 11.50
C GLN A 333 -56.00 20.85 10.56
N GLN A 334 -56.96 20.35 9.78
CA GLN A 334 -58.24 21.02 9.55
C GLN A 334 -59.34 20.01 9.27
#